data_AF-A0AAW1QJ99-F1
#
_entry.id   AF-A0AAW1QJ99-F1
#
_cell.length_a   1.000
_cell.length_b   1.000
_cell.length_c   1.000
_cell.angle_alpha   90.00
_cell.angle_beta   90.00
_cell.angle_gamma   90.00
#
_symmetry.space_group_name_H-M   'P 1'
#
loop_
_entity.id
_entity.type
_entity.pdbx_description
1 polymer ?
#
loop_
_entity_poly.entity_id
_entity_poly.type
_entity_poly.pdbx_seq_one_letter_code
_entity_poly.pdbx_strand_id
1 'polypeptide(L)'
;MSGTPVIGLECKAAWCDLLLSGRKSVESRTYPLPEPCIGQKIWLLASGGTENVSSLGDTVAPGCADAEIVGWVSFGSVMSYQSQAEWEQDASRHCVSAHSPYAWKPGVTTEIYAWEVASRGRLAVPQPLPAMERLKRSLYMLQSEPEGRMS
;
A
#
# COMPACT_ATOMS: atom_id res chain seq x y z
N MET A 1 -9.55 -11.84 23.88
CA MET A 1 -9.98 -12.07 22.48
C MET A 1 -8.94 -11.44 21.58
N SER A 2 -8.03 -12.21 21.02
CA SER A 2 -7.06 -11.70 20.04
C SER A 2 -7.63 -11.94 18.64
N GLY A 3 -8.41 -10.95 18.17
CA GLY A 3 -8.80 -10.89 16.76
C GLY A 3 -7.59 -10.60 15.88
N THR A 4 -7.67 -10.96 14.61
CA THR A 4 -6.68 -10.57 13.61
C THR A 4 -6.56 -9.04 13.57
N PRO A 5 -5.33 -8.47 13.62
CA PRO A 5 -5.15 -7.02 13.62
C PRO A 5 -5.68 -6.40 12.33
N VAL A 6 -6.33 -5.24 12.44
CA VAL A 6 -6.77 -4.47 11.27
C VAL A 6 -5.58 -3.68 10.74
N ILE A 7 -5.18 -3.93 9.50
CA ILE A 7 -3.98 -3.33 8.90
C ILE A 7 -4.34 -2.29 7.85
N GLY A 8 -3.60 -1.18 7.86
CA GLY A 8 -3.60 -0.16 6.84
C GLY A 8 -2.27 -0.09 6.09
N LEU A 9 -2.33 0.24 4.82
CA LEU A 9 -1.18 0.54 3.96
C LEU A 9 -1.30 1.99 3.49
N GLU A 10 -0.38 2.83 3.93
CA GLU A 10 -0.21 4.15 3.34
C GLU A 10 0.33 4.03 1.91
N CYS A 11 -0.37 4.68 1.00
CA CYS A 11 0.04 4.83 -0.39
C CYS A 11 -0.51 6.16 -0.93
N LYS A 12 0.18 6.78 -1.89
CA LYS A 12 -0.33 8.06 -2.43
C LYS A 12 -1.63 7.82 -3.19
N ALA A 13 -2.55 8.78 -3.13
CA ALA A 13 -3.88 8.65 -3.71
C ALA A 13 -3.88 8.11 -5.16
N ALA A 14 -2.99 8.62 -6.01
CA ALA A 14 -2.87 8.15 -7.40
C ALA A 14 -2.52 6.65 -7.51
N TRP A 15 -1.65 6.14 -6.63
CA TRP A 15 -1.29 4.71 -6.59
C TRP A 15 -2.42 3.86 -6.03
N CYS A 16 -3.14 4.35 -5.01
CA CYS A 16 -4.37 3.71 -4.52
C CYS A 16 -5.38 3.54 -5.66
N ASP A 17 -5.55 4.56 -6.50
CA ASP A 17 -6.46 4.49 -7.64
C ASP A 17 -6.06 3.46 -8.69
N LEU A 18 -4.75 3.34 -8.96
CA LEU A 18 -4.24 2.30 -9.85
C LEU A 18 -4.48 0.90 -9.30
N LEU A 19 -4.26 0.68 -8.00
CA LEU A 19 -4.54 -0.58 -7.33
C LEU A 19 -6.04 -0.92 -7.39
N LEU A 20 -6.89 0.01 -6.96
CA LEU A 20 -8.34 -0.19 -6.86
C LEU A 20 -9.01 -0.34 -8.23
N SER A 21 -8.52 0.33 -9.27
CA SER A 21 -8.99 0.12 -10.65
C SER A 21 -8.54 -1.22 -11.25
N GLY A 22 -7.52 -1.86 -10.66
CA GLY A 22 -6.91 -3.08 -11.20
C GLY A 22 -5.91 -2.84 -12.32
N ARG A 23 -5.60 -1.58 -12.64
CA ARG A 23 -4.54 -1.26 -13.60
C ARG A 23 -3.17 -1.65 -13.07
N LYS A 24 -2.95 -1.49 -11.76
CA LYS A 24 -1.76 -1.94 -11.05
C LYS A 24 -2.07 -3.25 -10.31
N SER A 25 -1.40 -4.32 -10.72
CA SER A 25 -1.57 -5.66 -10.13
C SER A 25 -0.44 -6.03 -9.16
N VAL A 26 0.59 -5.20 -9.05
CA VAL A 26 1.73 -5.39 -8.15
C VAL A 26 1.96 -4.12 -7.36
N GLU A 27 1.98 -4.19 -6.03
CA GLU A 27 2.52 -3.13 -5.19
C GLU A 27 4.00 -3.37 -4.93
N SER A 28 4.82 -2.34 -5.13
CA SER A 28 6.27 -2.45 -5.00
C SER A 28 6.76 -1.77 -3.73
N ARG A 29 7.59 -2.47 -2.95
CA ARG A 29 8.21 -1.96 -1.71
C ARG A 29 9.65 -2.42 -1.61
N THR A 30 10.46 -1.69 -0.86
CA THR A 30 11.86 -2.07 -0.55
C THR A 30 11.96 -3.09 0.59
N TYR A 31 10.84 -3.72 0.96
CA TYR A 31 10.76 -4.74 2.00
C TYR A 31 9.66 -5.75 1.66
N PRO A 32 9.80 -7.03 2.07
CA PRO A 32 8.76 -8.02 1.84
C PRO A 32 7.52 -7.70 2.67
N LEU A 33 6.34 -8.06 2.14
CA LEU A 33 5.11 -8.00 2.92
C LEU A 33 5.28 -8.94 4.13
N PRO A 34 5.00 -8.48 5.37
CA PRO A 34 5.03 -9.37 6.52
C PRO A 34 4.08 -10.56 6.31
N GLU A 35 4.54 -11.77 6.65
CA GLU A 35 3.78 -13.01 6.44
C GLU A 35 2.32 -12.96 6.97
N PRO A 36 2.03 -12.39 8.16
CA PRO A 36 0.65 -12.29 8.64
C PRO A 36 -0.28 -11.41 7.78
N CYS A 37 0.28 -10.59 6.90
CA CYS A 37 -0.48 -9.72 6.00
C CYS A 37 -0.81 -10.41 4.66
N ILE A 38 -0.20 -11.56 4.34
CA ILE A 38 -0.47 -12.31 3.10
C ILE A 38 -1.89 -12.91 3.20
N GLY A 39 -2.68 -12.73 2.15
CA GLY A 39 -4.09 -13.15 2.08
C GLY A 39 -5.05 -12.29 2.91
N GLN A 40 -4.53 -11.42 3.77
CA GLN A 40 -5.35 -10.55 4.62
C GLN A 40 -5.85 -9.33 3.84
N LYS A 41 -7.04 -8.85 4.20
CA LYS A 41 -7.51 -7.53 3.81
C LYS A 41 -6.64 -6.44 4.46
N ILE A 42 -6.13 -5.52 3.65
CA ILE A 42 -5.36 -4.36 4.08
C ILE A 42 -6.04 -3.10 3.53
N TRP A 43 -6.37 -2.18 4.42
CA TRP A 43 -7.02 -0.92 4.06
C TRP A 43 -6.03 0.05 3.42
N LEU A 44 -6.40 0.67 2.31
CA LEU A 44 -5.58 1.67 1.64
C LEU A 44 -5.81 3.05 2.27
N LEU A 45 -4.74 3.59 2.87
CA LEU A 45 -4.70 4.93 3.42
C LEU A 45 -4.14 5.85 2.34
N ALA A 46 -5.03 6.47 1.56
CA ALA A 46 -4.67 7.36 0.47
C ALA A 46 -4.16 8.68 1.04
N SER A 47 -2.84 8.86 1.06
CA SER A 47 -2.21 10.10 1.52
C SER A 47 -1.88 11.05 0.37
N GLY A 48 -1.89 12.35 0.69
CA GLY A 48 -1.36 13.40 -0.19
C GLY A 48 0.16 13.55 -0.05
N GLY A 49 0.69 14.72 -0.46
CA GLY A 49 2.07 15.12 -0.18
C GLY A 49 3.13 14.57 -1.14
N THR A 50 4.40 14.79 -0.78
CA THR A 50 5.56 14.49 -1.63
C THR A 50 5.78 12.99 -1.80
N GLU A 51 6.13 12.57 -3.01
CA GLU A 51 6.51 11.18 -3.31
C GLU A 51 7.72 10.73 -2.47
N ASN A 52 7.81 9.43 -2.19
CA ASN A 52 8.80 8.80 -1.30
C ASN A 52 8.82 9.26 0.17
N VAL A 53 7.93 10.16 0.57
CA VAL A 53 7.84 10.63 1.96
C VAL A 53 6.51 10.19 2.56
N SER A 54 6.56 9.55 3.73
CA SER A 54 5.39 9.24 4.56
C SER A 54 4.71 10.55 4.95
N SER A 55 3.43 10.68 4.68
CA SER A 55 2.65 11.85 5.14
C SER A 55 2.15 11.66 6.57
N LEU A 56 2.04 10.40 7.00
CA LEU A 56 1.57 10.02 8.32
C LEU A 56 2.75 9.86 9.28
N GLY A 57 2.54 10.24 10.55
CA GLY A 57 3.47 10.02 11.67
C GLY A 57 3.46 8.57 12.18
N ASP A 58 4.18 8.30 13.26
CA ASP A 58 4.20 6.97 13.89
C ASP A 58 2.92 6.70 14.68
N THR A 59 2.38 7.72 15.34
CA THR A 59 1.07 7.69 16.00
C THR A 59 0.15 8.67 15.27
N VAL A 60 -1.03 8.21 14.88
CA VAL A 60 -2.00 9.03 14.15
C VAL A 60 -3.31 9.11 14.93
N ALA A 61 -3.73 10.35 15.20
CA ALA A 61 -5.00 10.63 15.84
C ALA A 61 -6.19 10.36 14.90
N PRO A 62 -7.36 9.95 15.43
CA PRO A 62 -8.55 9.75 14.62
C PRO A 62 -8.96 11.05 13.91
N GLY A 63 -9.40 10.95 12.66
CA GLY A 63 -9.79 12.10 11.85
C GLY A 63 -8.65 12.97 11.35
N CYS A 64 -7.39 12.51 11.45
CA CYS A 64 -6.25 13.16 10.80
C CYS A 64 -6.52 13.37 9.30
N ALA A 65 -6.29 14.58 8.81
CA ALA A 65 -6.62 15.00 7.44
C ALA A 65 -5.53 14.68 6.40
N ASP A 66 -4.41 14.06 6.82
CA ASP A 66 -3.27 13.79 5.93
C ASP A 66 -3.49 12.59 5.00
N ALA A 67 -4.51 11.77 5.29
CA ALA A 67 -4.95 10.68 4.43
C ALA A 67 -6.42 10.32 4.68
N GLU A 68 -6.99 9.54 3.77
CA GLU A 68 -8.34 8.95 3.91
C GLU A 68 -8.31 7.46 3.56
N ILE A 69 -9.26 6.70 4.09
CA ILE A 69 -9.44 5.29 3.72
C ILE A 69 -10.31 5.24 2.46
N VAL A 70 -9.78 4.71 1.37
CA VAL A 70 -10.45 4.73 0.05
C VAL A 70 -10.90 3.35 -0.43
N GLY A 71 -10.49 2.30 0.26
CA GLY A 71 -10.73 0.92 -0.14
C GLY A 71 -9.78 -0.03 0.54
N TRP A 72 -9.72 -1.25 0.04
CA TRP A 72 -8.83 -2.29 0.54
C TRP A 72 -8.25 -3.11 -0.60
N VAL A 73 -7.13 -3.76 -0.31
CA VAL A 73 -6.47 -4.76 -1.15
C VAL A 73 -6.10 -5.97 -0.31
N SER A 74 -5.99 -7.14 -0.91
CA SER A 74 -5.26 -8.27 -0.34
C SER A 74 -4.14 -8.67 -1.29
N PHE A 75 -3.05 -9.18 -0.74
CA PHE A 75 -1.90 -9.65 -1.52
C PHE A 75 -1.77 -11.15 -1.37
N GLY A 76 -1.65 -11.87 -2.48
CA GLY A 76 -1.64 -13.34 -2.49
C GLY A 76 -0.24 -13.94 -2.35
N SER A 77 0.77 -13.23 -2.83
CA SER A 77 2.15 -13.70 -2.87
C SER A 77 3.12 -12.52 -2.78
N VAL A 78 4.39 -12.84 -2.50
CA VAL A 78 5.51 -11.90 -2.55
C VAL A 78 6.61 -12.51 -3.39
N MET A 79 7.10 -11.76 -4.38
CA MET A 79 8.31 -12.05 -5.12
C MET A 79 9.30 -10.88 -5.00
N SER A 80 10.56 -11.06 -5.37
CA SER A 80 11.52 -9.95 -5.46
C SER A 80 12.15 -9.85 -6.84
N TYR A 81 12.32 -8.61 -7.28
CA TYR A 81 13.14 -8.23 -8.42
C TYR A 81 14.56 -7.99 -7.91
N GLN A 82 15.52 -8.69 -8.48
CA GLN A 82 16.94 -8.63 -8.14
C GLN A 82 17.74 -7.85 -9.19
N SER A 83 17.11 -7.47 -10.30
CA SER A 83 17.74 -6.65 -11.33
C SER A 83 16.78 -5.62 -11.92
N GLN A 84 17.37 -4.58 -12.52
CA GLN A 84 16.63 -3.59 -13.29
C GLN A 84 15.84 -4.21 -14.45
N ALA A 85 16.41 -5.23 -15.11
CA ALA A 85 15.76 -5.89 -16.23
C ALA A 85 14.47 -6.62 -15.81
N GLU A 86 14.48 -7.32 -14.67
CA GLU A 86 13.28 -7.94 -14.10
C GLU A 86 12.22 -6.90 -13.72
N TRP A 87 12.65 -5.80 -13.10
CA TRP A 87 11.78 -4.68 -12.77
C TRP A 87 11.11 -4.09 -14.02
N GLU A 88 11.88 -3.80 -15.06
CA GLU A 88 11.38 -3.19 -16.30
C GLU A 88 10.44 -4.11 -17.09
N GLN A 89 10.66 -5.43 -17.06
CA GLN A 89 9.76 -6.40 -17.69
C GLN A 89 8.35 -6.33 -17.08
N ASP A 90 8.25 -6.03 -15.79
CA ASP A 90 6.99 -5.93 -15.06
C ASP A 90 6.44 -4.49 -14.97
N ALA A 91 6.97 -3.56 -15.76
CA ALA A 91 6.56 -2.15 -15.78
C ALA A 91 5.05 -1.95 -15.93
N SER A 92 4.40 -2.79 -16.74
CA SER A 92 2.95 -2.74 -16.95
C SER A 92 2.15 -3.15 -15.70
N ARG A 93 2.70 -4.05 -14.86
CA ARG A 93 2.05 -4.60 -13.65
C ARG A 93 2.18 -3.65 -12.46
N HIS A 94 3.34 -3.04 -12.28
CA HIS A 94 3.58 -2.11 -11.17
C HIS A 94 3.34 -0.64 -11.54
N CYS A 95 3.22 -0.32 -12.83
CA CYS A 95 2.91 1.01 -13.38
C CYS A 95 3.89 2.13 -12.98
N VAL A 96 5.13 1.79 -12.59
CA VAL A 96 6.15 2.78 -12.21
C VAL A 96 6.97 3.10 -13.44
N SER A 97 6.95 4.36 -13.87
CA SER A 97 7.78 4.81 -14.98
C SER A 97 9.26 4.89 -14.59
N ALA A 98 10.16 4.80 -15.57
CA ALA A 98 11.61 4.91 -15.34
C ALA A 98 12.05 6.28 -14.76
N HIS A 99 11.22 7.32 -14.93
CA HIS A 99 11.46 8.66 -14.38
C HIS A 99 10.82 8.89 -13.00
N SER A 100 10.06 7.91 -12.50
CA SER A 100 9.46 7.99 -11.18
C SER A 100 10.53 7.97 -10.10
N PRO A 101 10.34 8.69 -8.98
CA PRO A 101 11.29 8.60 -7.88
C PRO A 101 11.26 7.21 -7.19
N TYR A 102 10.26 6.38 -7.50
CA TYR A 102 10.14 4.96 -7.12
C TYR A 102 10.81 3.98 -8.10
N ALA A 103 11.40 4.45 -9.20
CA ALA A 103 12.06 3.61 -10.18
C ALA A 103 13.29 2.87 -9.60
N TRP A 104 13.70 1.81 -10.28
CA TRP A 104 14.98 1.17 -10.04
C TRP A 104 16.12 2.18 -10.27
N LYS A 105 17.03 2.30 -9.29
CA LYS A 105 18.18 3.22 -9.36
C LYS A 105 19.46 2.41 -9.51
N PRO A 106 20.12 2.42 -10.69
CA PRO A 106 21.36 1.66 -10.90
C PRO A 106 22.42 1.98 -9.84
N GLY A 107 23.01 0.94 -9.25
CA GLY A 107 24.02 1.07 -8.18
C GLY A 107 23.48 1.46 -6.80
N VAL A 108 22.17 1.70 -6.67
CA VAL A 108 21.51 2.03 -5.39
C VAL A 108 20.48 0.97 -5.02
N THR A 109 19.62 0.59 -5.97
CA THR A 109 18.64 -0.47 -5.77
C THR A 109 19.30 -1.82 -5.97
N THR A 110 19.24 -2.66 -4.95
CA THR A 110 19.69 -4.07 -5.01
C THR A 110 18.52 -5.04 -5.06
N GLU A 111 17.36 -4.65 -4.54
CA GLU A 111 16.18 -5.50 -4.48
C GLU A 111 14.92 -4.64 -4.34
N ILE A 112 13.84 -5.06 -5.01
CA ILE A 112 12.48 -4.55 -4.79
C ILE A 112 11.53 -5.73 -4.66
N TYR A 113 10.65 -5.69 -3.67
CA TYR A 113 9.62 -6.71 -3.46
C TYR A 113 8.34 -6.32 -4.17
N ALA A 114 7.79 -7.26 -4.93
CA ALA A 114 6.48 -7.20 -5.55
C ALA A 114 5.48 -7.94 -4.68
N TRP A 115 4.47 -7.22 -4.20
CA TRP A 115 3.32 -7.76 -3.50
C TRP A 115 2.20 -7.93 -4.53
N GLU A 116 1.90 -9.17 -4.91
CA GLU A 116 0.92 -9.44 -5.96
C GLU A 116 -0.50 -9.28 -5.43
N VAL A 117 -1.27 -8.39 -6.06
CA VAL A 117 -2.66 -8.12 -5.67
C VAL A 117 -3.52 -9.34 -5.99
N ALA A 118 -4.10 -9.95 -4.96
CA ALA A 118 -5.04 -11.06 -5.09
C ALA A 118 -6.48 -10.56 -5.26
N SER A 119 -6.88 -9.58 -4.46
CA SER A 119 -8.22 -8.98 -4.56
C SER A 119 -8.21 -7.53 -4.06
N ARG A 120 -9.28 -6.80 -4.37
CA ARG A 120 -9.41 -5.37 -4.09
C ARG A 120 -10.87 -4.99 -3.99
N GLY A 121 -11.17 -3.95 -3.23
CA GLY A 121 -12.50 -3.35 -3.16
C GLY A 121 -12.41 -1.86 -2.88
N ARG A 122 -13.08 -1.05 -3.70
CA ARG A 122 -13.17 0.39 -3.49
C ARG A 122 -14.36 0.72 -2.59
N LEU A 123 -14.17 1.69 -1.71
CA LEU A 123 -15.27 2.24 -0.93
C LEU A 123 -16.12 3.17 -1.80
N ALA A 124 -17.45 3.09 -1.66
CA ALA A 124 -18.36 4.00 -2.35
C ALA A 124 -18.13 5.46 -1.93
N VAL A 125 -17.73 5.67 -0.68
CA VAL A 125 -17.37 6.98 -0.11
C VAL A 125 -16.11 6.78 0.74
N PRO A 126 -15.04 7.58 0.55
CA PRO A 126 -13.87 7.55 1.42
C PRO A 126 -14.24 7.77 2.90
N GLN A 127 -13.44 7.23 3.81
CA GLN A 127 -13.65 7.33 5.25
C GLN A 127 -12.49 8.03 5.95
N PRO A 128 -12.77 8.75 7.06
CA PRO A 128 -11.70 9.30 7.89
C PRO A 128 -10.88 8.18 8.53
N LEU A 129 -9.63 8.50 8.88
CA LEU A 129 -8.75 7.57 9.58
C LEU A 129 -9.24 7.33 11.02
N PRO A 130 -9.24 6.09 11.53
CA PRO A 130 -9.31 5.83 12.96
C PRO A 130 -7.96 6.16 13.62
N ALA A 131 -7.90 6.05 14.94
CA ALA A 131 -6.62 6.04 15.64
C ALA A 131 -5.78 4.84 15.16
N MET A 132 -4.48 5.05 14.97
CA MET A 132 -3.58 4.00 14.50
C MET A 132 -2.12 4.24 14.89
N GLU A 133 -1.37 3.14 14.92
CA GLU A 133 0.07 3.12 15.20
C GLU A 133 0.82 2.51 14.02
N ARG A 134 1.98 3.05 13.68
CA ARG A 134 2.83 2.51 12.62
C ARG A 134 3.42 1.18 13.09
N LEU A 135 3.19 0.14 12.30
CA LEU A 135 3.81 -1.16 12.51
C LEU A 135 5.16 -1.26 11.83
N LYS A 136 5.21 -0.86 10.54
CA LYS A 136 6.42 -1.00 9.72
C LYS A 136 6.33 -0.13 8.48
N ARG A 137 7.18 0.90 8.39
CA ARG A 137 7.25 1.77 7.21
C ARG A 137 5.83 2.27 6.85
N SER A 138 5.29 1.93 5.69
CA SER A 138 3.94 2.32 5.27
C SER A 138 2.81 1.47 5.87
N LEU A 139 3.08 0.50 6.74
CA LEU A 139 2.05 -0.34 7.37
C LEU A 139 1.67 0.19 8.75
N TYR A 140 0.37 0.23 9.02
CA TYR A 140 -0.27 0.74 10.23
C TYR A 140 -1.21 -0.30 10.84
N MET A 141 -1.31 -0.31 12.16
CA MET A 141 -2.34 -1.04 12.90
C MET A 141 -3.46 -0.08 13.25
N LEU A 142 -4.66 -0.34 12.73
CA LEU A 142 -5.85 0.46 13.00
C LEU A 142 -6.50 -0.05 14.29
N GLN A 143 -6.94 0.88 15.13
CA GLN A 143 -7.64 0.55 16.38
C GLN A 143 -9.09 0.10 16.15
N SER A 144 -9.67 0.38 14.98
CA SER A 144 -11.01 -0.06 14.58
C SER A 144 -11.08 -0.40 13.10
N GLU A 145 -11.99 -1.31 12.73
CA GLU A 145 -12.25 -1.63 11.32
C GLU A 145 -13.12 -0.55 10.65
N PRO A 146 -12.78 -0.10 9.44
CA PRO A 146 -13.65 0.77 8.63
C PRO A 146 -14.99 0.10 8.26
N GLU A 147 -16.10 0.82 8.40
CA GLU A 147 -17.47 0.29 8.26
C GLU A 147 -18.11 0.56 6.88
N GLY A 148 -17.31 0.93 5.88
CA GLY A 148 -17.84 1.49 4.63
C GLY A 148 -18.44 0.48 3.66
N ARG A 149 -19.44 0.93 2.89
CA ARG A 149 -20.02 0.15 1.78
C ARG A 149 -19.06 0.13 0.58
N MET A 150 -18.96 -1.01 -0.08
CA MET A 150 -18.19 -1.17 -1.32
C MET A 150 -18.94 -0.56 -2.51
N SER A 151 -18.20 -0.04 -3.48
CA SER A 151 -18.72 0.45 -4.78
C SER A 151 -18.96 -0.67 -5.78
#